data_AF-A0A7J4LHJ9-F1
#
_entry.id   AF-A0A7J4LHJ9-F1
#
_cell.length_a   1.000
_cell.length_b   1.000
_cell.length_c   1.000
_cell.angle_alpha   90.00
_cell.angle_beta   90.00
_cell.angle_gamma   90.00
#
_symmetry.space_group_name_H-M   'P 1'
#
loop_
_entity.id
_entity.type
_entity.pdbx_description
1 polymer ?
#
loop_
_entity_poly.entity_id
_entity_poly.type
_entity_poly.pdbx_seq_one_letter_code
_entity_poly.pdbx_strand_id
1 'polypeptide(L)'
;MAIDLPEYLRIVSDNKAIIKEVLEQTTLEARLKAIESKNVPEEQLEIVKDYLIQHELEKILEIYKDQRKWQATLRIGGIIHNRPTYQLGSVVREMRGEDNDARKVFEACCDEAYITKIWNVDDATHKSDRMSLLSHMGIMALQLDPGDNINVEFTKITNPTKFKELARKLLYGLMCQDLTHGYDQGKGTYTLLGSAVSSFIQ
;
A
#
# COMPACT_ATOMS: atom_id res chain seq x y z
N MET A 1 3.93 -2.32 -18.42
CA MET A 1 4.34 -3.65 -18.91
C MET A 1 4.32 -4.56 -17.71
N ALA A 2 3.59 -5.68 -17.73
CA ALA A 2 3.67 -6.65 -16.65
C ALA A 2 5.01 -7.41 -16.80
N ILE A 3 5.87 -7.32 -15.79
CA ILE A 3 7.12 -8.08 -15.70
C ILE A 3 6.79 -9.42 -15.07
N ASP A 4 7.33 -10.51 -15.62
CA ASP A 4 7.12 -11.85 -15.05
C ASP A 4 7.92 -12.01 -13.74
N LEU A 5 7.39 -12.79 -12.81
CA LEU A 5 7.95 -12.97 -11.46
C LEU A 5 9.42 -13.45 -11.47
N PRO A 6 9.84 -14.40 -12.32
CA PRO A 6 11.24 -14.82 -12.39
C PRO A 6 12.18 -13.67 -12.79
N GLU A 7 11.74 -12.79 -13.70
CA GLU A 7 12.52 -11.64 -14.13
C GLU A 7 12.61 -10.58 -13.03
N TYR A 8 11.49 -10.32 -12.33
CA TYR A 8 11.47 -9.47 -11.14
C TYR A 8 12.47 -9.95 -10.08
N LEU A 9 12.41 -11.23 -9.72
CA LEU A 9 13.29 -11.82 -8.71
C LEU A 9 14.75 -11.81 -9.14
N ARG A 10 15.03 -12.02 -10.43
CA ARG A 10 16.39 -11.89 -10.97
C ARG A 10 16.90 -10.46 -10.79
N ILE A 11 16.13 -9.44 -11.14
CA ILE A 11 16.54 -8.04 -11.03
C ILE A 11 16.80 -7.63 -9.57
N VAL A 12 15.94 -8.07 -8.64
CA VAL A 12 16.15 -7.86 -7.20
C VAL A 12 17.43 -8.57 -6.74
N SER A 13 17.68 -9.79 -7.20
CA SER A 13 18.89 -10.55 -6.88
C SER A 13 20.17 -9.89 -7.43
N ASP A 14 20.13 -9.42 -8.68
CA ASP A 14 21.26 -8.75 -9.34
C ASP A 14 21.65 -7.46 -8.59
N ASN A 15 20.70 -6.82 -7.93
CA ASN A 15 20.89 -5.59 -7.14
C ASN A 15 20.96 -5.83 -5.62
N LYS A 16 21.06 -7.08 -5.15
CA LYS A 16 20.94 -7.45 -3.72
C LYS A 16 21.89 -6.67 -2.79
N ALA A 17 23.14 -6.45 -3.21
CA ALA A 17 24.12 -5.73 -2.40
C ALA A 17 23.72 -4.25 -2.20
N ILE A 18 23.26 -3.60 -3.29
CA ILE A 18 22.81 -2.21 -3.27
C ILE A 18 21.54 -2.08 -2.43
N ILE A 19 20.59 -2.99 -2.61
CA ILE A 19 19.35 -3.03 -1.83
C ILE A 19 19.66 -3.14 -0.34
N LYS A 20 20.57 -4.04 0.05
CA LYS A 20 20.96 -4.21 1.45
C LYS A 20 21.49 -2.92 2.06
N GLU A 21 22.36 -2.21 1.35
CA GLU A 21 22.89 -0.92 1.80
C GLU A 21 21.79 0.15 1.92
N VAL A 22 20.91 0.24 0.92
CA VAL A 22 19.80 1.20 0.93
C VAL A 22 18.83 0.92 2.08
N LEU A 23 18.56 -0.35 2.40
CA LEU A 23 17.69 -0.74 3.52
C LEU A 23 18.20 -0.28 4.89
N GLU A 24 19.46 0.14 5.02
CA GLU A 24 20.01 0.75 6.25
C GLU A 24 19.44 2.15 6.52
N GLN A 25 18.88 2.81 5.50
CA GLN A 25 18.20 4.10 5.67
C GLN A 25 16.91 3.95 6.48
N THR A 26 16.62 4.94 7.32
CA THR A 26 15.54 4.88 8.32
C THR A 26 14.14 4.99 7.70
N THR A 27 13.97 5.84 6.67
CA THR A 27 12.66 6.11 6.05
C THR A 27 12.60 5.59 4.61
N LEU A 28 11.39 5.24 4.13
CA LEU A 28 11.19 4.88 2.73
C LEU A 28 11.63 5.99 1.77
N GLU A 29 11.35 7.26 2.08
CA GLU A 29 11.78 8.40 1.26
C GLU A 29 13.30 8.47 1.12
N ALA A 30 14.04 8.27 2.22
CA ALA A 30 15.50 8.22 2.19
C ALA A 30 16.00 7.02 1.37
N ARG A 31 15.31 5.87 1.43
CA ARG A 31 15.64 4.68 0.62
C ARG A 31 15.46 4.95 -0.88
N LEU A 32 14.31 5.51 -1.25
CA LEU A 32 13.98 5.82 -2.65
C LEU A 32 14.94 6.87 -3.23
N LYS A 33 15.33 7.88 -2.45
CA LYS A 33 16.35 8.85 -2.88
C LYS A 33 17.75 8.24 -2.94
N ALA A 34 18.09 7.36 -2.01
CA ALA A 34 19.39 6.70 -1.99
C ALA A 34 19.56 5.80 -3.22
N ILE A 35 18.54 5.02 -3.61
CA ILE A 35 18.65 4.10 -4.75
C ILE A 35 18.85 4.84 -6.08
N GLU A 36 18.26 6.03 -6.24
CA GLU A 36 18.45 6.88 -7.43
C GLU A 36 19.90 7.37 -7.59
N SER A 37 20.67 7.41 -6.49
CA SER A 37 22.09 7.78 -6.51
C SER A 37 23.05 6.60 -6.70
N LYS A 38 22.53 5.38 -6.85
CA LYS A 38 23.33 4.16 -7.01
C LYS A 38 23.44 3.77 -8.47
N ASN A 39 24.44 2.94 -8.80
CA ASN A 39 24.66 2.39 -10.14
C ASN A 39 23.66 1.29 -10.51
N VAL A 40 22.36 1.56 -10.36
CA VAL A 40 21.29 0.68 -10.82
C VAL A 40 20.92 1.11 -12.25
N PRO A 41 20.87 0.20 -13.23
CA PRO A 41 20.39 0.53 -14.57
C PRO A 41 18.99 1.13 -14.52
N GLU A 42 18.74 2.18 -15.30
CA GLU A 42 17.44 2.89 -15.32
C GLU A 42 16.26 1.95 -15.57
N GLU A 43 16.45 0.97 -16.46
CA GLU A 43 15.46 -0.08 -16.79
C GLU A 43 15.09 -0.98 -15.59
N GLN A 44 15.98 -1.08 -14.59
CA GLN A 44 15.79 -1.89 -13.38
C GLN A 44 15.38 -1.04 -12.17
N LEU A 45 15.60 0.28 -12.22
CA LEU A 45 15.44 1.17 -11.08
C LEU A 45 14.00 1.14 -10.54
N GLU A 46 12.99 1.15 -11.42
CA GLU A 46 11.58 1.12 -11.02
C GLU A 46 11.20 -0.19 -10.30
N ILE A 47 11.80 -1.32 -10.69
CA ILE A 47 11.59 -2.63 -10.05
C ILE A 47 12.21 -2.65 -8.66
N VAL A 48 13.40 -2.06 -8.51
CA VAL A 48 14.06 -1.96 -7.22
C VAL A 48 13.31 -1.00 -6.29
N LYS A 49 12.76 0.11 -6.82
CA LYS A 49 11.90 1.02 -6.06
C LYS A 49 10.62 0.31 -5.59
N ASP A 50 9.94 -0.43 -6.46
CA ASP A 50 8.78 -1.25 -6.06
C ASP A 50 9.14 -2.25 -4.95
N TYR A 51 10.27 -2.96 -5.07
CA TYR A 51 10.72 -3.87 -4.02
C TYR A 51 10.89 -3.16 -2.65
N LEU A 52 11.48 -1.96 -2.63
CA LEU A 52 11.66 -1.19 -1.39
C LEU A 52 10.32 -0.76 -0.78
N ILE A 53 9.33 -0.44 -1.61
CA ILE A 53 7.97 -0.13 -1.17
C ILE A 53 7.28 -1.37 -0.60
N GLN A 54 7.32 -2.51 -1.31
CA GLN A 54 6.74 -3.77 -0.84
C GLN A 54 7.36 -4.20 0.50
N HIS A 55 8.67 -4.05 0.64
CA HIS A 55 9.36 -4.32 1.89
C HIS A 55 8.89 -3.41 3.04
N GLU A 56 8.61 -2.12 2.77
CA GLU A 56 8.03 -1.23 3.78
C GLU A 56 6.59 -1.61 4.13
N LEU A 57 5.79 -2.03 3.15
CA LEU A 57 4.43 -2.50 3.38
C LEU A 57 4.37 -3.74 4.26
N GLU A 58 5.27 -4.72 4.04
CA GLU A 58 5.35 -5.91 4.90
C GLU A 58 5.68 -5.51 6.34
N LYS A 59 6.62 -4.59 6.58
CA LYS A 59 6.90 -4.08 7.94
C LYS A 59 5.68 -3.44 8.60
N ILE A 60 4.92 -2.65 7.85
CA ILE A 60 3.68 -2.03 8.34
C ILE A 60 2.66 -3.12 8.71
N LEU A 61 2.51 -4.14 7.88
CA LEU A 61 1.55 -5.23 8.08
C LEU A 61 2.00 -6.26 9.13
N GLU A 62 3.30 -6.43 9.39
CA GLU A 62 3.82 -7.28 10.46
C GLU A 62 3.35 -6.82 11.85
N ILE A 63 3.06 -5.52 12.02
CA ILE A 63 2.49 -4.97 13.26
C ILE A 63 1.07 -5.50 13.50
N TYR A 64 0.38 -5.96 12.45
CA TYR A 64 -0.95 -6.56 12.58
C TYR A 64 -0.87 -7.95 13.22
N LYS A 65 -1.18 -8.01 14.52
CA LYS A 65 -1.22 -9.22 15.35
C LYS A 65 -2.64 -9.76 15.51
N ASP A 66 -3.36 -9.94 14.40
CA ASP A 66 -4.75 -10.46 14.35
C ASP A 66 -5.72 -9.71 15.27
N GLN A 67 -5.55 -8.40 15.35
CA GLN A 67 -6.37 -7.53 16.18
C GLN A 67 -7.69 -7.20 15.48
N ARG A 68 -8.79 -7.05 16.24
CA ARG A 68 -10.08 -6.60 15.66
C ARG A 68 -10.08 -5.16 15.17
N LYS A 69 -9.03 -4.41 15.51
CA LYS A 69 -8.76 -3.04 15.11
C LYS A 69 -7.29 -2.95 14.74
N TRP A 70 -6.98 -2.32 13.61
CA TRP A 70 -5.61 -2.07 13.19
C TRP A 70 -5.49 -0.66 12.66
N GLN A 71 -4.34 -0.03 12.91
CA GLN A 71 -4.05 1.30 12.38
C GLN A 71 -2.58 1.43 12.03
N ALA A 72 -2.28 2.23 11.03
CA ALA A 72 -0.92 2.55 10.63
C ALA A 72 -0.82 3.98 10.11
N THR A 73 0.30 4.62 10.42
CA THR A 73 0.68 5.91 9.83
C THR A 73 1.52 5.65 8.59
N LEU A 74 1.19 6.32 7.49
CA LEU A 74 1.97 6.28 6.26
C LEU A 74 1.97 7.65 5.59
N ARG A 75 2.89 7.82 4.64
CA ARG A 75 2.97 9.02 3.80
C ARG A 75 2.37 8.76 2.44
N ILE A 76 1.56 9.70 1.97
CA ILE A 76 0.96 9.66 0.63
C ILE A 76 2.08 9.85 -0.41
N GLY A 77 2.15 8.97 -1.41
CA GLY A 77 3.17 9.08 -2.46
C GLY A 77 2.75 9.91 -3.67
N GLY A 78 1.45 10.17 -3.84
CA GLY A 78 0.92 10.85 -5.02
C GLY A 78 -0.46 11.45 -4.78
N ILE A 79 -0.97 12.22 -5.74
CA ILE A 79 -2.26 12.91 -5.60
C ILE A 79 -3.41 11.88 -5.60
N ILE A 80 -4.19 11.82 -4.52
CA ILE A 80 -5.31 10.85 -4.39
C ILE A 80 -6.63 11.50 -4.81
N HIS A 81 -6.75 11.87 -6.09
CA HIS A 81 -7.96 12.48 -6.65
C HIS A 81 -8.51 11.69 -7.86
N ASN A 82 -9.82 11.75 -8.10
CA ASN A 82 -10.49 11.14 -9.26
C ASN A 82 -10.34 9.59 -9.30
N ARG A 83 -9.52 9.08 -10.23
CA ARG A 83 -9.35 7.64 -10.51
C ARG A 83 -8.75 6.89 -9.32
N PRO A 84 -7.62 7.32 -8.73
CA PRO A 84 -7.12 6.78 -7.47
C PRO A 84 -8.19 6.65 -6.37
N THR A 85 -9.00 7.69 -6.16
CA THR A 85 -10.07 7.66 -5.16
C THR A 85 -11.12 6.59 -5.44
N TYR A 86 -11.49 6.40 -6.72
CA TYR A 86 -12.40 5.32 -7.12
C TYR A 86 -11.79 3.93 -6.89
N GLN A 87 -10.51 3.75 -7.24
CA GLN A 87 -9.82 2.48 -7.06
C GLN A 87 -9.65 2.11 -5.57
N LEU A 88 -9.34 3.08 -4.70
CA LEU A 88 -9.34 2.88 -3.25
C LEU A 88 -10.71 2.46 -2.74
N GLY A 89 -11.78 3.15 -3.17
CA GLY A 89 -13.15 2.80 -2.83
C GLY A 89 -13.53 1.38 -3.27
N SER A 90 -13.04 0.92 -4.42
CA SER A 90 -13.26 -0.46 -4.89
C SER A 90 -12.63 -1.49 -3.95
N VAL A 91 -11.38 -1.28 -3.50
CA VAL A 91 -10.73 -2.18 -2.53
C VAL A 91 -11.49 -2.24 -1.21
N VAL A 92 -12.00 -1.09 -0.73
CA VAL A 92 -12.74 -1.02 0.53
C VAL A 92 -14.12 -1.68 0.42
N ARG A 93 -14.75 -1.63 -0.76
CA ARG A 93 -15.98 -2.39 -1.04
C ARG A 93 -15.72 -3.88 -1.05
N GLU A 94 -14.64 -4.32 -1.69
CA GLU A 94 -14.19 -5.71 -1.70
C GLU A 94 -13.92 -6.23 -0.28
N MET A 95 -13.34 -5.39 0.59
CA MET A 95 -13.17 -5.69 2.02
C MET A 95 -14.49 -5.93 2.76
N ARG A 96 -15.58 -5.27 2.34
CA ARG A 96 -16.93 -5.43 2.89
C ARG A 96 -17.73 -6.55 2.22
N GLY A 97 -17.12 -7.26 1.27
CA GLY A 97 -17.80 -8.27 0.45
C GLY A 97 -18.79 -7.67 -0.55
N GLU A 98 -18.73 -6.35 -0.80
CA GLU A 98 -19.55 -5.66 -1.78
C GLU A 98 -18.87 -5.73 -3.16
N ASP A 99 -19.56 -6.25 -4.18
CA ASP A 99 -19.14 -6.15 -5.57
C ASP A 99 -20.21 -5.45 -6.42
N ASN A 100 -19.76 -4.71 -7.44
CA ASN A 100 -20.60 -4.14 -8.49
C ASN A 100 -21.04 -5.23 -9.50
N ASP A 101 -20.34 -6.37 -9.55
CA ASP A 101 -20.69 -7.52 -10.39
C ASP A 101 -21.54 -8.51 -9.57
N ALA A 102 -22.86 -8.46 -9.74
CA ALA A 102 -23.88 -9.14 -8.92
C ALA A 102 -23.84 -10.70 -8.92
N ARG A 103 -22.75 -11.32 -9.37
CA ARG A 103 -22.62 -12.77 -9.58
C ARG A 103 -21.57 -13.45 -8.70
N LYS A 104 -20.82 -12.72 -7.86
CA LYS A 104 -19.82 -13.30 -6.95
C LYS A 104 -20.03 -12.79 -5.52
N VAL A 105 -20.28 -13.71 -4.59
CA VAL A 105 -20.28 -13.40 -3.16
C VAL A 105 -18.82 -13.41 -2.70
N PHE A 106 -18.27 -12.24 -2.41
CA PHE A 106 -16.95 -12.14 -1.81
C PHE A 106 -17.08 -12.24 -0.28
N GLU A 107 -16.22 -13.02 0.34
CA GLU A 107 -16.13 -13.07 1.80
C GLU A 107 -15.68 -11.71 2.35
N ALA A 108 -16.43 -11.09 3.25
CA ALA A 108 -16.01 -9.83 3.87
C ALA A 108 -14.85 -10.06 4.86
N CYS A 109 -13.94 -9.10 4.99
CA CYS A 109 -12.83 -9.15 5.95
C CYS A 109 -12.84 -8.03 7.00
N CYS A 110 -13.46 -6.88 6.70
CA CYS A 110 -13.67 -5.79 7.65
C CYS A 110 -14.85 -4.90 7.24
N ASP A 111 -15.57 -4.38 8.22
CA ASP A 111 -16.78 -3.60 7.99
C ASP A 111 -16.52 -2.09 7.87
N GLU A 112 -15.42 -1.61 8.43
CA GLU A 112 -15.12 -0.18 8.51
C GLU A 112 -13.65 0.12 8.23
N ALA A 113 -13.42 1.09 7.34
CA ALA A 113 -12.11 1.62 7.01
C ALA A 113 -12.16 3.15 7.00
N TYR A 114 -11.17 3.77 7.63
CA TYR A 114 -11.05 5.21 7.80
C TYR A 114 -9.66 5.70 7.42
N ILE A 115 -9.62 6.93 6.96
CA ILE A 115 -8.39 7.67 6.66
C ILE A 115 -8.45 9.01 7.38
N THR A 116 -7.34 9.39 7.99
CA THR A 116 -7.22 10.62 8.76
C THR A 116 -6.01 11.38 8.26
N LYS A 117 -6.20 12.59 7.71
CA LYS A 117 -5.08 13.49 7.40
C LYS A 117 -4.57 14.13 8.69
N ILE A 118 -3.28 14.04 8.94
CA ILE A 118 -2.64 14.57 10.14
C ILE A 118 -1.98 15.90 9.77
N TRP A 119 -2.50 17.00 10.30
CA TRP A 119 -1.90 18.31 10.14
C TRP A 119 -1.05 18.65 11.37
N ASN A 120 0.17 19.13 11.15
CA ASN A 120 0.92 19.80 12.21
C ASN A 120 0.41 21.24 12.29
N VAL A 121 -0.44 21.55 13.28
CA VAL A 121 -0.86 22.91 13.60
C VAL A 121 -0.39 23.21 15.02
N ASP A 122 0.91 23.52 15.13
CA ASP A 122 1.68 23.77 16.36
C ASP A 122 1.60 22.66 17.43
N ASP A 123 2.63 22.53 18.29
CA ASP A 123 2.80 21.41 19.24
C ASP A 123 1.63 21.19 20.23
N ALA A 124 0.63 22.08 20.24
CA ALA A 124 -0.53 22.03 21.14
C ALA A 124 -1.84 21.58 20.47
N THR A 125 -1.97 21.58 19.13
CA THR A 125 -3.28 21.30 18.49
C THR A 125 -3.16 20.51 17.19
N HIS A 126 -2.97 19.20 17.28
CA HIS A 126 -3.22 18.32 16.14
C HIS A 126 -4.70 18.42 15.74
N LYS A 127 -4.98 19.06 14.60
CA LYS A 127 -6.26 18.95 13.91
C LYS A 127 -6.19 17.75 12.99
N SER A 128 -7.23 16.91 13.01
CA SER A 128 -7.32 15.75 12.14
C SER A 128 -8.73 15.61 11.61
N ASP A 129 -8.84 15.46 10.29
CA ASP A 129 -10.10 15.16 9.63
C ASP A 129 -10.13 13.67 9.33
N ARG A 130 -11.05 12.96 10.00
CA ARG A 130 -11.26 11.52 9.81
C ARG A 130 -12.40 11.30 8.84
N MET A 131 -12.13 10.62 7.74
CA MET A 131 -13.12 10.29 6.71
C MET A 131 -13.20 8.78 6.53
N SER A 132 -14.40 8.30 6.21
CA SER A 132 -14.56 6.91 5.75
C SER A 132 -13.90 6.75 4.39
N LEU A 133 -13.11 5.69 4.21
CA LEU A 133 -12.51 5.32 2.93
C LEU A 133 -13.54 4.86 1.88
N LEU A 134 -14.80 4.66 2.27
CA LEU A 134 -15.92 4.44 1.34
C LEU A 134 -16.46 5.74 0.73
N SER A 135 -16.23 6.87 1.39
CA SER A 135 -16.77 8.15 0.96
C SER A 135 -15.85 8.75 -0.10
N HIS A 136 -16.17 8.55 -1.38
CA HIS A 136 -15.42 9.18 -2.48
C HIS A 136 -15.31 10.70 -2.27
N MET A 137 -16.43 11.36 -1.94
CA MET A 137 -16.44 12.80 -1.63
C MET A 137 -15.66 13.12 -0.35
N GLY A 138 -15.69 12.25 0.66
CA GLY A 138 -14.93 12.42 1.90
C GLY A 138 -13.42 12.35 1.68
N ILE A 139 -12.94 11.40 0.88
CA ILE A 139 -11.51 11.31 0.52
C ILE A 139 -11.09 12.53 -0.29
N MET A 140 -11.89 12.94 -1.28
CA MET A 140 -11.62 14.16 -2.06
C MET A 140 -11.57 15.41 -1.17
N ALA A 141 -12.44 15.49 -0.15
CA ALA A 141 -12.48 16.61 0.79
C ALA A 141 -11.23 16.69 1.69
N LEU A 142 -10.50 15.60 1.89
CA LEU A 142 -9.24 15.61 2.65
C LEU A 142 -8.10 16.32 1.89
N GLN A 143 -8.22 16.52 0.58
CA GLN A 143 -7.20 17.13 -0.27
C GLN A 143 -5.82 16.53 0.02
N LEU A 144 -5.70 15.22 -0.22
CA LEU A 144 -4.49 14.45 0.07
C LEU A 144 -3.43 14.73 -1.01
N ASP A 145 -2.35 15.38 -0.59
CA ASP A 145 -1.22 15.76 -1.42
C ASP A 145 -0.03 14.81 -1.20
N PRO A 146 0.88 14.68 -2.19
CA PRO A 146 2.11 13.92 -2.03
C PRO A 146 2.92 14.42 -0.83
N GLY A 147 3.36 13.50 0.01
CA GLY A 147 4.14 13.76 1.22
C GLY A 147 3.31 13.95 2.49
N ASP A 148 1.99 14.07 2.40
CA ASP A 148 1.09 14.17 3.56
C ASP A 148 1.20 12.95 4.47
N ASN A 149 1.18 13.17 5.79
CA ASN A 149 1.04 12.09 6.77
C ASN A 149 -0.44 11.77 6.98
N ILE A 150 -0.77 10.48 6.87
CA ILE A 150 -2.11 9.99 7.15
C ILE A 150 -2.08 8.86 8.17
N ASN A 151 -3.15 8.69 8.92
CA ASN A 151 -3.44 7.47 9.67
C ASN A 151 -4.57 6.71 8.96
N VAL A 152 -4.33 5.44 8.63
CA VAL A 152 -5.35 4.53 8.12
C VAL A 152 -5.78 3.61 9.25
N GLU A 153 -7.08 3.49 9.47
CA GLU A 153 -7.67 2.69 10.53
C GLU A 153 -8.69 1.72 9.96
N PHE A 154 -8.62 0.46 10.35
CA PHE A 154 -9.61 -0.57 10.07
C PHE A 154 -10.17 -1.10 11.37
N THR A 155 -11.49 -1.29 11.43
CA THR A 155 -12.17 -1.88 12.59
C THR A 155 -13.02 -3.07 12.15
N LYS A 156 -13.43 -3.88 13.13
CA LYS A 156 -14.27 -5.07 12.93
C LYS A 156 -13.65 -6.06 11.94
N ILE A 157 -12.35 -6.33 12.11
CA ILE A 157 -11.65 -7.31 11.28
C ILE A 157 -12.11 -8.73 11.66
N THR A 158 -12.65 -9.46 10.70
CA THR A 158 -13.27 -10.79 10.88
C THR A 158 -12.56 -11.90 10.09
N ASN A 159 -11.85 -11.55 9.01
CA ASN A 159 -11.02 -12.48 8.24
C ASN A 159 -9.59 -11.91 8.11
N PRO A 160 -8.63 -12.34 8.96
CA PRO A 160 -7.28 -11.80 8.97
C PRO A 160 -6.48 -12.02 7.68
N THR A 161 -6.62 -13.18 7.04
CA THR A 161 -5.89 -13.52 5.81
C THR A 161 -6.29 -12.58 4.68
N LYS A 162 -7.60 -12.45 4.44
CA LYS A 162 -8.13 -11.56 3.41
C LYS A 162 -7.92 -10.09 3.75
N PHE A 163 -7.98 -9.73 5.03
CA PHE A 163 -7.63 -8.40 5.49
C PHE A 163 -6.19 -8.03 5.12
N LYS A 164 -5.20 -8.88 5.41
CA LYS A 164 -3.78 -8.62 5.07
C LYS A 164 -3.59 -8.40 3.56
N GLU A 165 -4.24 -9.22 2.73
CA GLU A 165 -4.20 -9.09 1.27
C GLU A 165 -4.76 -7.75 0.78
N LEU A 166 -5.99 -7.41 1.19
CA LEU A 166 -6.64 -6.18 0.73
C LEU A 166 -6.04 -4.93 1.36
N ALA A 167 -5.59 -5.01 2.62
CA ALA A 167 -4.87 -3.92 3.29
C ALA A 167 -3.56 -3.63 2.53
N ARG A 168 -2.79 -4.65 2.14
CA ARG A 168 -1.60 -4.48 1.30
C ARG A 168 -1.92 -3.70 0.03
N LYS A 169 -2.96 -4.10 -0.70
CA LYS A 169 -3.40 -3.43 -1.94
C LYS A 169 -3.80 -1.97 -1.70
N LEU A 170 -4.54 -1.69 -0.64
CA LEU A 170 -4.97 -0.34 -0.29
C LEU A 170 -3.76 0.55 0.06
N LEU A 171 -2.90 0.06 0.96
CA LEU A 171 -1.74 0.81 1.45
C LEU A 171 -0.74 1.08 0.32
N TYR A 172 -0.49 0.10 -0.55
CA TYR A 172 0.31 0.30 -1.76
C TYR A 172 -0.25 1.42 -2.63
N GLY A 173 -1.57 1.42 -2.87
CA GLY A 173 -2.24 2.47 -3.63
C GLY A 173 -2.10 3.87 -3.02
N LEU A 174 -2.12 3.97 -1.69
CA LEU A 174 -1.91 5.24 -0.98
C LEU A 174 -0.44 5.70 -1.06
N MET A 175 0.51 4.76 -1.02
CA MET A 175 1.95 5.05 -1.06
C MET A 175 2.50 5.30 -2.47
N CYS A 176 1.82 4.86 -3.53
CA CYS A 176 2.37 4.89 -4.90
C CYS A 176 1.47 5.53 -5.94
N GLN A 177 0.19 5.80 -5.63
CA GLN A 177 -0.83 6.26 -6.58
C GLN A 177 -1.16 5.26 -7.72
N ASP A 178 -0.33 4.24 -7.93
CA ASP A 178 -0.53 3.19 -8.92
C ASP A 178 -1.31 2.02 -8.34
N LEU A 179 -2.64 2.13 -8.40
CA LEU A 179 -3.54 1.00 -8.18
C LEU A 179 -3.72 0.16 -9.45
N THR A 180 -3.16 0.54 -10.60
CA THR A 180 -3.23 -0.26 -11.84
C THR A 180 -2.42 -1.55 -11.74
N HIS A 181 -1.29 -1.55 -11.03
CA HIS A 181 -0.60 -2.78 -10.64
C HIS A 181 -1.38 -3.59 -9.57
N GLY A 182 -2.36 -3.02 -8.88
CA GLY A 182 -3.28 -3.79 -8.03
C GLY A 182 -4.54 -4.29 -8.75
N TYR A 183 -4.79 -3.82 -9.98
CA TYR A 183 -6.13 -3.82 -10.60
C TYR A 183 -6.11 -4.17 -12.09
N ASP A 184 -5.08 -4.84 -12.59
CA ASP A 184 -5.17 -5.50 -13.92
C ASP A 184 -6.15 -6.68 -13.82
N GLN A 185 -7.44 -6.32 -13.90
CA GLN A 185 -8.58 -7.21 -14.07
C GLN A 185 -8.45 -7.92 -15.41
N GLY A 186 -8.08 -9.19 -15.40
CA GLY A 186 -8.25 -10.08 -16.55
C GLY A 186 -7.26 -11.21 -16.72
N LYS A 187 -6.09 -11.18 -16.05
CA LYS A 187 -5.13 -12.30 -16.05
C LYS A 187 -4.48 -12.40 -14.68
N GLY A 188 -4.78 -13.49 -13.96
CA GLY A 188 -4.34 -13.70 -12.58
C GLY A 188 -2.82 -13.65 -12.40
N THR A 189 -2.28 -12.46 -12.11
CA THR A 189 -0.85 -12.23 -11.87
C THR A 189 -0.60 -11.36 -10.64
N TYR A 190 -1.42 -11.50 -9.59
CA TYR A 190 -1.08 -10.97 -8.25
C TYR A 190 -1.25 -11.99 -7.12
N THR A 191 -1.22 -13.29 -7.43
CA THR A 191 -1.25 -14.37 -6.43
C THR A 191 0.10 -14.61 -5.74
N LEU A 192 1.19 -13.89 -6.09
CA LEU A 192 2.55 -14.34 -5.73
C LEU A 192 3.45 -13.38 -4.94
N LEU A 193 2.93 -12.31 -4.33
CA LEU A 193 3.72 -11.55 -3.35
C LEU A 193 3.20 -11.67 -1.91
N GLY A 194 2.02 -12.27 -1.72
CA GLY A 194 1.50 -12.59 -0.39
C GLY A 194 2.02 -13.89 0.23
N SER A 195 2.79 -14.71 -0.49
CA SER A 195 3.21 -16.05 -0.03
C SER A 195 4.71 -16.36 -0.18
N ALA A 196 5.50 -15.53 -0.88
CA ALA A 196 6.89 -15.88 -1.23
C ALA A 196 7.97 -14.98 -0.58
N VAL A 197 7.62 -13.85 0.05
CA VAL A 197 8.64 -12.90 0.56
C VAL A 197 9.16 -13.28 1.95
N SER A 198 8.44 -14.12 2.72
CA SER A 198 8.90 -14.55 4.04
C SER A 198 10.10 -15.52 4.00
N SER A 199 10.51 -16.04 2.84
CA SER A 199 11.54 -17.10 2.75
C SER A 199 12.90 -16.66 2.18
N PHE A 200 13.14 -15.38 1.90
CA PHE A 200 14.44 -14.91 1.36
C PHE A 200 15.31 -14.11 2.33
N ILE A 201 14.83 -13.83 3.54
CA ILE A 201 15.59 -13.20 4.61
C ILE A 201 15.87 -14.25 5.69
N GLN A 202 16.97 -14.98 5.50
CA GLN A 202 17.78 -15.53 6.59
C GLN A 202 19.13 -14.82 6.56
#